data_AF-A0A914E4F4-F1
#
_entry.id   AF-A0A914E4F4-F1
#
_cell.length_a   1.000
_cell.length_b   1.000
_cell.length_c   1.000
_cell.angle_alpha   90.00
_cell.angle_beta   90.00
_cell.angle_gamma   90.00
#
_symmetry.space_group_name_H-M   'P 1'
#
loop_
_entity.id
_entity.type
_entity.pdbx_description
1 polymer ?
#
loop_
_entity_poly.entity_id
_entity_poly.type
_entity_poly.pdbx_seq_one_letter_code
_entity_poly.pdbx_strand_id
1 'polypeptide(L)'
;MDMLEEHCFPWAEQHFRDGCENCPDFIKVDTHWRCTDGEWPPSSPDLNPLDYAVWSILEEKACAKPHTTVESLKRALIKAWDEISVDTLKKIIDDFPRRLKACVEADGSHFE
;
A
#
# COMPACT_ATOMS: atom_id res chain seq x y z
N MET A 1 6.36 0.40 14.34
CA MET A 1 7.40 -0.21 13.49
C MET A 1 7.20 -1.72 13.47
N ASP A 2 6.90 -2.32 14.62
CA ASP A 2 6.75 -3.77 14.83
C ASP A 2 5.66 -4.47 13.99
N MET A 3 4.46 -3.90 13.77
CA MET A 3 3.42 -4.60 12.97
C MET A 3 3.80 -4.80 11.50
N LEU A 4 4.55 -3.86 10.93
CA LEU A 4 4.97 -3.95 9.53
C LEU A 4 5.96 -5.10 9.38
N GLU A 5 6.96 -5.13 10.26
CA GLU A 5 8.02 -6.15 10.28
C GLU A 5 7.53 -7.53 10.69
N GLU A 6 6.59 -7.65 11.63
CA GLU A 6 6.15 -8.96 12.14
C GLU A 6 5.08 -9.64 11.28
N HIS A 7 4.20 -8.88 10.62
CA HIS A 7 3.05 -9.46 9.91
C HIS A 7 3.05 -9.17 8.40
N CYS A 8 3.42 -7.95 8.01
CA CYS A 8 3.32 -7.52 6.61
C CYS A 8 4.53 -8.00 5.80
N PHE A 9 5.74 -7.88 6.34
CA PHE A 9 6.97 -8.33 5.69
C PHE A 9 7.00 -9.85 5.44
N PRO A 10 6.67 -10.73 6.41
CA PRO A 10 6.69 -12.17 6.17
C PRO A 10 5.63 -12.62 5.15
N TRP A 11 4.45 -12.00 5.14
CA TRP A 11 3.41 -12.25 4.14
C TRP A 11 3.85 -11.79 2.75
N ALA A 12 4.39 -10.58 2.64
CA ALA A 12 4.92 -10.04 1.38
C ALA A 12 6.08 -10.90 0.87
N GLU A 13 7.03 -11.25 1.72
CA GLU A 13 8.10 -12.17 1.35
C GLU A 13 7.55 -13.54 0.97
N GLN A 14 6.52 -14.09 1.60
CA GLN A 14 5.97 -15.40 1.20
C GLN A 14 5.31 -15.36 -0.19
N HIS A 15 4.69 -14.24 -0.56
CA HIS A 15 3.92 -14.11 -1.80
C HIS A 15 4.73 -13.47 -2.94
N PHE A 16 5.87 -12.86 -2.63
CA PHE A 16 6.78 -12.21 -3.58
C PHE A 16 8.23 -12.75 -3.51
N ARG A 17 8.54 -13.80 -2.73
CA ARG A 17 9.91 -14.37 -2.52
C ARG A 17 10.55 -14.92 -3.79
N ASP A 18 9.75 -15.58 -4.60
CA ASP A 18 10.24 -16.22 -5.79
C ASP A 18 10.19 -15.18 -6.89
N GLY A 19 11.35 -14.57 -7.16
CA GLY A 19 11.51 -13.58 -8.20
C GLY A 19 10.74 -13.95 -9.47
N CYS A 20 9.92 -13.02 -9.93
CA CYS A 20 9.51 -12.82 -11.32
C CYS A 20 8.85 -13.94 -12.14
N GLU A 21 8.41 -15.07 -11.56
CA GLU A 21 7.69 -16.10 -12.33
C GLU A 21 6.16 -16.04 -12.19
N ASN A 22 5.64 -15.51 -11.08
CA ASN A 22 4.19 -15.36 -10.84
C ASN A 22 3.79 -13.94 -10.39
N CYS A 23 4.65 -12.95 -10.59
CA CYS A 23 4.16 -11.58 -10.61
C CYS A 23 3.12 -11.51 -11.73
N PRO A 24 1.87 -11.05 -11.47
CA PRO A 24 1.01 -10.66 -12.57
C PRO A 24 1.83 -9.71 -13.44
N ASP A 25 1.78 -9.86 -14.77
CA ASP A 25 2.56 -9.07 -15.74
C ASP A 25 2.52 -7.55 -15.49
N PHE A 26 1.59 -7.12 -14.66
CA PHE A 26 1.43 -5.82 -14.03
C PHE A 26 2.67 -5.19 -13.35
N ILE A 27 3.61 -5.94 -12.75
CA ILE A 27 4.89 -5.33 -12.26
C ILE A 27 5.94 -5.18 -13.39
N LYS A 28 5.70 -5.80 -14.56
CA LYS A 28 6.51 -5.61 -15.77
C LYS A 28 5.94 -4.51 -16.67
N VAL A 29 5.17 -3.56 -16.12
CA VAL A 29 4.89 -2.32 -16.84
C VAL A 29 6.23 -1.64 -17.07
N ASP A 30 6.66 -1.71 -18.32
CA ASP A 30 7.86 -1.12 -18.91
C ASP A 30 8.47 -0.01 -18.04
N THR A 31 9.38 -0.40 -17.14
CA THR A 31 10.09 0.49 -16.21
C THR A 31 11.12 1.36 -16.94
N HIS A 32 11.10 1.38 -18.27
CA HIS A 32 11.93 2.26 -19.08
C HIS A 32 11.72 3.75 -18.76
N TRP A 33 10.61 4.14 -18.15
CA TRP A 33 10.31 5.56 -17.91
C TRP A 33 10.70 6.15 -16.55
N ARG A 34 11.23 5.37 -15.58
CA ARG A 34 12.04 5.88 -14.44
C ARG A 34 12.45 4.74 -13.50
N CYS A 35 13.72 4.77 -13.07
CA CYS A 35 14.42 3.86 -12.15
C CYS A 35 15.12 2.67 -12.83
N THR A 36 16.40 2.87 -13.12
CA THR A 36 17.31 1.89 -13.73
C THR A 36 17.60 0.66 -12.87
N ASP A 37 17.18 0.63 -11.60
CA ASP A 37 17.57 -0.42 -10.65
C ASP A 37 16.39 -0.91 -9.77
N GLY A 38 15.15 -0.86 -10.27
CA GLY A 38 13.97 -1.33 -9.52
C GLY A 38 13.62 -0.46 -8.31
N GLU A 39 14.19 0.74 -8.20
CA GLU A 39 13.88 1.71 -7.16
C GLU A 39 12.50 2.33 -7.39
N TRP A 40 11.76 2.58 -6.30
CA TRP A 40 10.50 3.29 -6.36
C TRP A 40 10.75 4.79 -6.59
N PRO A 41 10.00 5.47 -7.48
CA PRO A 41 10.19 6.89 -7.70
C PRO A 41 9.93 7.71 -6.43
N PRO A 42 10.79 8.69 -6.10
CA PRO A 42 10.59 9.53 -4.92
C PRO A 42 9.26 10.29 -5.01
N SER A 43 8.62 10.54 -3.86
CA SER A 43 7.38 11.32 -3.74
C SER A 43 6.18 10.77 -4.53
N SER A 44 6.01 9.44 -4.58
CA SER A 44 4.88 8.78 -5.27
C SER A 44 3.90 8.10 -4.29
N PRO A 45 3.19 8.85 -3.42
CA PRO A 45 2.19 8.28 -2.51
C PRO A 45 1.01 7.68 -3.28
N ASP A 46 0.67 8.24 -4.45
CA ASP A 46 -0.43 7.79 -5.31
C ASP A 46 -0.22 6.38 -5.88
N LEU A 47 1.00 5.86 -5.76
CA LEU A 47 1.38 4.52 -6.18
C LEU A 47 1.57 3.57 -4.97
N ASN A 48 1.64 4.05 -3.74
CA ASN A 48 1.85 3.20 -2.56
C ASN A 48 0.50 2.78 -1.94
N PRO A 49 0.12 1.48 -1.95
CA PRO A 49 -1.13 0.99 -1.36
C PRO A 49 -1.38 1.42 0.08
N LEU A 50 -0.31 1.57 0.87
CA LEU A 50 -0.43 2.05 2.24
C LEU A 50 -0.89 3.51 2.28
N ASP A 51 -0.32 4.35 1.42
CA ASP A 51 -0.56 5.80 1.39
C ASP A 51 -1.88 6.16 0.73
N TYR A 52 -2.21 5.56 -0.42
CA TYR A 52 -3.44 5.93 -1.14
C TYR A 52 -4.72 5.29 -0.60
N ALA A 53 -4.63 4.30 0.30
CA ALA A 53 -5.82 3.60 0.81
C ALA A 53 -5.74 3.19 2.28
N VAL A 54 -4.73 2.41 2.69
CA VAL A 54 -4.75 1.78 4.01
C VAL A 54 -4.71 2.81 5.13
N TRP A 55 -3.92 3.87 5.01
CA TRP A 55 -3.88 4.94 6.00
C TRP A 55 -5.23 5.63 6.19
N SER A 56 -5.97 5.89 5.10
CA SER A 56 -7.32 6.47 5.19
C SER A 56 -8.29 5.55 5.94
N ILE A 57 -8.23 4.23 5.70
CA ILE A 57 -9.06 3.25 6.41
C ILE A 57 -8.72 3.21 7.90
N LEU A 58 -7.43 3.20 8.23
CA LEU A 58 -6.97 3.18 9.62
C LEU A 58 -7.36 4.47 10.35
N GLU A 59 -7.20 5.63 9.71
CA GLU A 59 -7.60 6.92 10.25
C GLU A 59 -9.11 6.97 10.49
N GLU A 60 -9.92 6.58 9.49
CA GLU A 60 -11.38 6.57 9.61
C GLU A 60 -11.84 5.71 10.80
N LYS A 61 -11.30 4.50 10.93
CA LYS A 61 -11.68 3.56 11.99
C LYS A 61 -11.14 3.93 13.36
N ALA A 62 -9.85 4.26 13.45
CA ALA A 62 -9.21 4.55 14.73
C ALA A 62 -9.65 5.91 15.27
N CYS A 63 -9.78 6.93 14.41
CA CYS A 63 -10.16 8.28 14.82
C CYS A 63 -11.68 8.51 14.85
N ALA A 64 -12.51 7.47 14.66
CA ALA A 64 -13.96 7.54 14.79
C ALA A 64 -14.42 8.05 16.18
N LYS A 65 -13.55 7.97 17.19
CA LYS A 65 -13.76 8.51 18.54
C LYS A 65 -12.50 9.21 19.05
N PRO A 66 -12.63 10.24 19.91
CA PRO A 66 -11.47 10.88 20.52
C PRO A 66 -10.75 9.95 21.50
N HIS A 67 -9.42 10.01 21.50
CA HIS A 67 -8.56 9.29 22.43
C HIS A 67 -7.88 10.24 23.41
N THR A 68 -7.88 9.89 24.69
CA THR A 68 -7.25 10.70 25.75
C THR A 68 -5.79 10.35 25.99
N THR A 69 -5.30 9.25 25.42
CA THR A 69 -3.92 8.77 25.55
C THR A 69 -3.42 8.16 24.25
N VAL A 70 -2.10 8.27 24.03
CA VAL A 70 -1.42 7.63 22.90
C VAL A 70 -1.63 6.10 22.90
N GLU A 71 -1.63 5.48 24.08
CA GLU A 71 -1.86 4.04 24.22
C GLU A 71 -3.27 3.61 23.81
N SER A 72 -4.27 4.46 24.05
CA SER A 72 -5.64 4.23 23.57
C SER A 72 -5.72 4.29 22.03
N LEU A 73 -5.04 5.28 21.42
CA LEU A 73 -4.96 5.41 19.97
C LEU A 73 -4.22 4.24 19.32
N LYS A 74 -3.08 3.81 19.88
CA LYS A 74 -2.33 2.63 19.38
C LYS A 74 -3.19 1.38 19.35
N ARG A 75 -3.94 1.10 20.43
CA ARG A 75 -4.86 -0.05 20.48
C ARG A 75 -5.97 0.05 19.45
N ALA A 76 -6.50 1.25 19.21
CA ALA A 76 -7.51 1.47 18.18
C ALA A 76 -6.97 1.23 16.78
N LEU A 77 -5.74 1.66 16.49
CA LEU A 77 -5.06 1.40 15.21
C LEU A 77 -4.81 -0.09 14.98
N ILE A 78 -4.29 -0.82 15.98
CA ILE A 78 -4.09 -2.27 15.89
C ILE A 78 -5.42 -2.97 15.62
N LYS A 79 -6.46 -2.60 16.37
CA LYS A 79 -7.80 -3.16 16.15
C LYS A 79 -8.33 -2.84 14.74
N ALA A 80 -8.17 -1.61 14.27
CA ALA A 80 -8.60 -1.21 12.94
C ALA A 80 -7.90 -2.02 11.84
N TRP A 81 -6.60 -2.28 12.01
CA TRP A 81 -5.78 -3.12 11.14
C TRP A 81 -6.29 -4.55 11.08
N ASP A 82 -6.55 -5.18 12.23
CA ASP A 82 -7.05 -6.55 12.31
C ASP A 82 -8.45 -6.72 11.69
N GLU A 83 -9.23 -5.64 11.64
CA GLU A 83 -10.55 -5.61 11.01
C GLU A 83 -10.50 -5.31 9.50
N ILE A 84 -9.34 -5.05 8.89
CA ILE A 84 -9.23 -4.92 7.45
C ILE A 84 -9.37 -6.31 6.84
N SER A 85 -10.44 -6.52 6.07
CA SER A 85 -10.66 -7.81 5.42
C SER A 85 -9.67 -8.03 4.28
N VAL A 86 -9.34 -9.30 4.03
CA VAL A 86 -8.52 -9.71 2.89
C VAL A 86 -9.14 -9.24 1.56
N ASP A 87 -10.47 -9.22 1.45
CA ASP A 87 -11.16 -8.74 0.23
C ASP A 87 -10.98 -7.24 0.02
N THR A 88 -10.89 -6.45 1.09
CA THR A 88 -10.55 -5.02 0.99
C THR A 88 -9.11 -4.86 0.52
N LEU A 89 -8.16 -5.63 1.07
CA LEU A 89 -6.77 -5.61 0.61
C LEU A 89 -6.64 -5.99 -0.87
N LYS A 90 -7.34 -7.03 -1.32
CA LYS A 90 -7.38 -7.43 -2.74
C LYS A 90 -7.85 -6.27 -3.63
N LYS A 91 -8.95 -5.61 -3.27
CA LYS A 91 -9.45 -4.44 -4.03
C LYS A 91 -8.45 -3.30 -4.10
N ILE A 92 -7.70 -3.04 -3.03
CA ILE A 92 -6.65 -2.02 -3.00
C ILE A 92 -5.55 -2.37 -3.99
N ILE A 93 -5.11 -3.63 -4.02
CA ILE A 93 -4.10 -4.11 -4.97
C ILE A 93 -4.63 -4.11 -6.40
N ASP A 94 -5.89 -4.49 -6.61
CA ASP A 94 -6.56 -4.49 -7.93
C ASP A 94 -6.76 -3.06 -8.48
N ASP A 95 -6.73 -2.02 -7.63
CA ASP A 95 -6.79 -0.61 -8.03
C ASP A 95 -5.42 -0.07 -8.49
N PHE A 96 -4.33 -0.71 -8.07
CA PHE A 96 -2.98 -0.25 -8.39
C PHE A 96 -2.72 -0.13 -9.91
N PRO A 97 -3.21 -1.03 -10.78
CA PRO A 97 -3.12 -0.85 -12.24
C PRO A 97 -3.77 0.39 -12.81
N ARG A 98 -4.93 0.77 -12.29
CA ARG A 98 -5.61 1.98 -12.72
C ARG A 98 -4.78 3.21 -12.35
N ARG A 99 -4.20 3.22 -11.14
CA ARG A 99 -3.36 4.31 -10.64
C ARG A 99 -2.05 4.44 -11.41
N LEU A 100 -1.39 3.32 -11.71
CA LEU A 100 -0.18 3.32 -12.52
C LEU A 100 -0.45 3.89 -13.92
N LYS A 101 -1.57 3.52 -14.54
CA LYS A 101 -1.98 4.09 -15.83
C LYS A 101 -2.21 5.60 -15.74
N ALA A 102 -2.92 6.07 -14.71
CA ALA A 102 -3.14 7.50 -14.50
C ALA A 102 -1.83 8.27 -14.29
N CYS A 103 -0.86 7.68 -13.58
CA CYS A 103 0.48 8.24 -13.42
C CYS A 103 1.21 8.41 -14.75
N VAL A 104 1.14 7.39 -15.63
CA VAL A 104 1.71 7.45 -16.98
C VAL A 104 1.02 8.50 -17.84
N GLU A 105 -0.32 8.57 -17.80
CA GLU A 105 -1.09 9.60 -18.53
C GLU A 105 -0.79 11.02 -18.04
N ALA A 106 -0.44 11.16 -16.76
CA ALA A 106 -0.01 12.41 -16.14
C ALA A 106 1.49 12.73 -16.35
N ASP A 107 2.24 11.90 -17.08
CA ASP A 107 3.69 12.00 -17.25
C ASP A 107 4.44 12.12 -15.90
N GLY A 108 3.97 11.39 -14.89
CA GLY A 108 4.49 11.44 -13.53
C GLY A 108 4.09 12.67 -12.71
N SER A 109 3.17 13.52 -13.20
CA SER A 109 2.53 14.57 -12.40
C SER A 109 1.46 13.98 -11.46
N HIS A 110 0.97 14.79 -10.53
CA HIS A 110 -0.12 14.38 -9.62
C HIS A 110 -1.41 14.02 -10.38
N PHE A 111 -2.10 13.00 -9.89
CA PHE A 111 -3.37 12.49 -10.40
C PHE A 111 -4.26 12.03 -9.24
N GLU A 112 -5.59 12.05 -9.42
CA GLU A 112 -6.60 11.58 -8.45
C GLU A 112 -7.41 10.39 -9.01
#